data_AF-A0A3D4P2C2-F1
#
_entry.id   AF-A0A3D4P2C2-F1
#
_cell.length_a   1.000
_cell.length_b   1.000
_cell.length_c   1.000
_cell.angle_alpha   90.00
_cell.angle_beta   90.00
_cell.angle_gamma   90.00
#
_symmetry.space_group_name_H-M   'P 1'
#
loop_
_entity.id
_entity.type
_entity.pdbx_description
1 polymer ?
#
loop_
_entity_poly.entity_id
_entity_poly.type
_entity_poly.pdbx_seq_one_letter_code
_entity_poly.pdbx_strand_id
1 'polypeptide(L)'
;MSGWSSGTRGQRFVPALLGMCLALAASASLSAQETLFQVRAFLAHEAGESPGERAITLYRSIAEPRLDALKAMVNGTESDLRAAAATAATVLRDLESLEFLFSLVCFWDGRSGTVGDFAIQPPRAFRFELEPSWNPGGGLDFRLAAYVKEIPDWPPRNKKEEKAARIALFAAIHPGFFKERMEKLCERKVSLLVEEPGLLFIPYHEETLVLFLMPAARPQPVVQALPVYPDDLIRKGVAGRGRYRISIDKKGAVQKVEVKASVHPFLDAAAVEAVRTWVFEPVTKALAAVGVSFDWTIDFDPSRWPGVAPVAASGSLEAPSPELEKLLGLGAAYCERLSAAALDFVCRELIRSQDYALNLPKRSAPNEMRYTQKKTDSGEIIGIATRPAALSRDPFKTKKLRLSSDYQLIRKQGRIEERRRLLESNDKTAHKGAPPPDEKRYAALRPLFVPIDILAGEKQGFYRFRLIGREKALGRMTAVIEAVAKPGAPVRITTARIWIDPETSQVVRCETQGLPIEGYEFLFDEAALVGVNPVGSLAISYEAEKNGIVFPSRTKLLIEYPVNIWGVGKRTRIDTDIRYDQYRFFTVETEKAIIRTPS
;
A
#
# COMPACT_ATOMS: atom_id res chain seq x y z
N MET A 1 17.42 22.39 85.01
CA MET A 1 18.04 21.40 85.92
C MET A 1 18.15 20.10 85.12
N SER A 2 19.24 19.86 84.37
CA SER A 2 20.59 19.37 84.78
C SER A 2 20.62 17.90 85.22
N GLY A 3 21.38 17.06 84.48
CA GLY A 3 21.89 15.74 84.90
C GLY A 3 21.83 14.69 83.77
N TRP A 4 22.88 14.52 82.94
CA TRP A 4 24.08 13.64 83.07
C TRP A 4 23.78 12.12 83.02
N SER A 5 24.15 11.47 81.91
CA SER A 5 25.27 10.50 81.73
C SER A 5 24.87 9.06 82.11
N SER A 6 25.22 7.95 81.46
CA SER A 6 26.25 7.53 80.48
C SER A 6 26.00 6.05 80.14
N GLY A 7 26.51 5.54 79.00
CA GLY A 7 26.74 4.09 78.77
C GLY A 7 26.31 3.58 77.38
N THR A 8 27.14 3.76 76.35
CA THR A 8 28.08 2.76 75.77
C THR A 8 27.53 1.94 74.57
N ARG A 9 28.01 2.37 73.38
CA ARG A 9 28.65 1.57 72.32
C ARG A 9 27.81 0.50 71.58
N GLY A 10 27.38 0.84 70.37
CA GLY A 10 26.91 -0.10 69.35
C GLY A 10 26.64 0.62 68.02
N GLN A 11 27.27 0.17 66.94
CA GLN A 11 27.41 0.86 65.66
C GLN A 11 26.10 1.14 64.92
N ARG A 12 26.12 2.23 64.13
CA ARG A 12 25.06 2.74 63.26
C ARG A 12 24.66 1.70 62.19
N PHE A 13 23.39 1.32 62.17
CA PHE A 13 22.67 0.95 60.95
C PHE A 13 21.34 1.71 60.95
N VAL A 14 21.18 2.59 59.96
CA VAL A 14 19.92 3.26 59.65
C VAL A 14 19.23 2.44 58.57
N PRO A 15 17.94 2.15 58.72
CA PRO A 15 17.04 2.50 57.64
C PRO A 15 15.86 3.30 58.17
N ALA A 16 15.70 4.49 57.61
CA ALA A 16 14.55 5.34 57.77
C ALA A 16 13.31 4.67 57.14
N LEU A 17 12.38 4.28 57.99
CA LEU A 17 10.98 4.02 57.64
C LEU A 17 10.32 5.38 57.34
N LEU A 18 10.33 5.79 56.07
CA LEU A 18 9.40 6.81 55.60
C LEU A 18 8.11 6.10 55.17
N GLY A 19 7.08 6.24 56.01
CA GLY A 19 5.71 5.94 55.64
C GLY A 19 5.31 6.87 54.49
N MET A 20 5.15 6.29 53.30
CA MET A 20 4.62 6.96 52.14
C MET A 20 3.35 6.22 51.73
N CYS A 21 2.25 6.97 51.84
CA CYS A 21 0.91 6.72 51.34
C CYS A 21 0.71 5.40 50.55
N LEU A 22 -0.03 4.48 51.16
CA LEU A 22 -0.77 3.42 50.48
C LEU A 22 -1.83 4.08 49.58
N ALA A 23 -1.39 4.60 48.45
CA ALA A 23 -2.24 4.69 47.28
C ALA A 23 -2.40 3.25 46.79
N LEU A 24 -3.55 2.65 47.14
CA LEU A 24 -4.17 1.61 46.34
C LEU A 24 -4.31 2.17 44.92
N ALA A 25 -3.25 2.03 44.12
CA ALA A 25 -3.36 2.10 42.68
C ALA A 25 -4.25 0.92 42.32
N ALA A 26 -5.53 1.23 42.16
CA ALA A 26 -6.49 0.41 41.46
C ALA A 26 -5.74 -0.26 40.31
N SER A 27 -5.82 -1.60 40.25
CA SER A 27 -5.43 -2.40 39.12
C SER A 27 -6.11 -1.81 37.89
N ALA A 28 -5.40 -0.87 37.26
CA ALA A 28 -5.81 -0.19 36.05
C ALA A 28 -6.06 -1.33 35.07
N SER A 29 -7.33 -1.53 34.80
CA SER A 29 -7.83 -2.65 34.05
C SER A 29 -7.38 -2.42 32.62
N LEU A 30 -6.15 -2.83 32.28
CA LEU A 30 -5.56 -2.66 30.97
C LEU A 30 -6.60 -3.10 29.94
N SER A 31 -7.07 -2.11 29.18
CA SER A 31 -8.04 -2.33 28.13
C SER A 31 -7.42 -3.32 27.16
N ALA A 32 -8.26 -4.21 26.67
CA ALA A 32 -8.05 -4.96 25.45
C ALA A 32 -7.13 -4.25 24.44
N GLN A 33 -5.88 -4.71 24.32
CA GLN A 33 -4.91 -4.19 23.37
C GLN A 33 -4.68 -5.29 22.33
N GLU A 34 -5.16 -5.03 21.12
CA GLU A 34 -4.92 -5.86 19.94
C GLU A 34 -3.58 -5.47 19.32
N THR A 35 -2.72 -6.46 19.10
CA THR A 35 -1.39 -6.25 18.53
C THR A 35 -1.29 -6.93 17.16
N LEU A 36 -1.05 -6.14 16.13
CA LEU A 36 -0.77 -6.58 14.77
C LEU A 36 0.72 -6.89 14.61
N PHE A 37 1.09 -8.04 14.06
CA PHE A 37 2.46 -8.37 13.67
C PHE A 37 2.61 -8.27 12.16
N GLN A 38 3.51 -7.42 11.69
CA GLN A 38 3.94 -7.43 10.31
C GLN A 38 5.26 -8.19 10.19
N VAL A 39 5.27 -9.19 9.31
CA VAL A 39 6.44 -9.97 8.96
C VAL A 39 6.70 -9.78 7.47
N ARG A 40 7.90 -9.36 7.07
CA ARG A 40 8.31 -9.36 5.65
C ARG A 40 9.56 -10.19 5.51
N ALA A 41 9.55 -11.14 4.59
CA ALA A 41 10.67 -12.04 4.39
C ALA A 41 11.44 -11.68 3.13
N PHE A 42 12.75 -11.81 3.22
CA PHE A 42 13.68 -11.69 2.12
C PHE A 42 14.64 -12.89 2.15
N LEU A 43 15.14 -13.25 0.99
CA LEU A 43 16.16 -14.27 0.83
C LEU A 43 17.42 -13.59 0.32
N ALA A 44 18.52 -13.78 1.03
CA ALA A 44 19.77 -13.12 0.76
C ALA A 44 20.89 -14.13 0.46
N HIS A 45 21.78 -13.77 -0.46
CA HIS A 45 23.09 -14.40 -0.59
C HIS A 45 24.11 -13.43 0.00
N GLU A 46 24.85 -13.88 1.02
CA GLU A 46 25.88 -13.06 1.68
C GLU A 46 27.23 -13.28 0.99
N ALA A 47 28.06 -12.24 0.88
CA ALA A 47 29.41 -12.38 0.34
C ALA A 47 30.34 -13.10 1.35
N GLY A 48 31.21 -13.99 0.86
CA GLY A 48 32.26 -14.64 1.67
C GLY A 48 31.88 -16.02 2.25
N GLU A 49 32.34 -16.32 3.48
CA GLU A 49 32.15 -17.64 4.14
C GLU A 49 30.69 -18.10 4.18
N SER A 50 30.50 -19.42 4.08
CA SER A 50 29.20 -20.10 4.02
C SER A 50 28.26 -19.61 5.13
N PRO A 51 27.08 -19.05 4.78
CA PRO A 51 26.13 -18.54 5.75
C PRO A 51 25.73 -19.55 6.83
N GLY A 52 25.68 -20.86 6.51
CA GLY A 52 25.26 -21.93 7.40
C GLY A 52 26.02 -22.06 8.74
N GLU A 53 27.21 -21.45 8.86
CA GLU A 53 27.99 -21.43 10.11
C GLU A 53 27.75 -20.17 10.96
N ARG A 54 27.04 -19.17 10.43
CA ARG A 54 26.79 -17.90 11.12
C ARG A 54 25.72 -18.05 12.20
N ALA A 55 25.80 -17.21 13.23
CA ALA A 55 24.76 -17.15 14.25
C ALA A 55 23.52 -16.41 13.72
N ILE A 56 22.34 -16.86 14.17
CA ILE A 56 21.09 -16.10 14.02
C ILE A 56 21.24 -14.77 14.76
N THR A 57 20.96 -13.64 14.10
CA THR A 57 21.12 -12.29 14.68
C THR A 57 19.85 -11.46 14.54
N LEU A 58 19.41 -10.84 15.63
CA LEU A 58 18.33 -9.85 15.64
C LEU A 58 18.91 -8.44 15.82
N TYR A 59 18.66 -7.56 14.86
CA TYR A 59 18.92 -6.14 14.98
C TYR A 59 17.62 -5.41 15.30
N ARG A 60 17.65 -4.56 16.32
CA ARG A 60 16.50 -3.84 16.85
C ARG A 60 16.69 -2.35 16.62
N SER A 61 15.68 -1.66 16.09
CA SER A 61 15.80 -0.24 15.78
C SER A 61 16.05 0.65 16.99
N ILE A 62 15.75 0.19 18.21
CA ILE A 62 16.10 0.93 19.43
C ILE A 62 17.59 0.89 19.77
N ALA A 63 18.30 -0.14 19.31
CA ALA A 63 19.70 -0.42 19.70
C ALA A 63 20.69 -0.28 18.54
N GLU A 64 20.19 -0.09 17.31
CA GLU A 64 21.00 -0.10 16.09
C GLU A 64 20.65 1.13 15.22
N PRO A 65 21.49 2.19 15.26
CA PRO A 65 21.26 3.42 14.51
C PRO A 65 21.16 3.22 13.00
N ARG A 66 21.77 2.16 12.44
CA ARG A 66 21.66 1.83 11.01
C ARG A 66 20.22 1.51 10.58
N LEU A 67 19.30 1.28 11.51
CA LEU A 67 17.87 1.07 11.26
C LEU A 67 17.03 2.36 11.30
N ASP A 68 17.62 3.55 11.51
CA ASP A 68 16.86 4.81 11.65
C ASP A 68 16.03 5.15 10.41
N ALA A 69 16.58 4.92 9.21
CA ALA A 69 15.84 5.11 7.97
C ALA A 69 14.63 4.17 7.86
N LEU A 70 14.75 2.93 8.35
CA LEU A 70 13.64 1.98 8.40
C LEU A 70 12.58 2.42 9.41
N LYS A 71 13.01 2.88 10.58
CA LYS A 71 12.12 3.42 11.62
C LYS A 71 11.34 4.64 11.14
N ALA A 72 11.98 5.53 10.38
CA ALA A 72 11.32 6.70 9.78
C ALA A 72 10.20 6.32 8.80
N MET A 73 10.30 5.15 8.17
CA MET A 73 9.35 4.65 7.18
C MET A 73 8.28 3.70 7.76
N VAL A 74 8.18 3.53 9.09
CA VAL A 74 7.17 2.68 9.76
C VAL A 74 5.73 2.99 9.32
N ASN A 75 5.44 4.27 9.07
CA ASN A 75 4.14 4.75 8.60
C ASN A 75 4.07 4.93 7.06
N GLY A 76 5.12 4.52 6.34
CA GLY A 76 5.20 4.60 4.89
C GLY A 76 4.38 3.50 4.18
N THR A 77 4.41 3.49 2.85
CA THR A 77 3.75 2.43 2.08
C THR A 77 4.44 1.07 2.27
N GLU A 78 3.79 -0.04 1.89
CA GLU A 78 4.44 -1.37 1.92
C GLU A 78 5.70 -1.39 1.04
N SER A 79 5.70 -0.68 -0.08
CA SER A 79 6.87 -0.56 -0.96
C SER A 79 7.98 0.23 -0.29
N ASP A 80 7.65 1.31 0.43
CA ASP A 80 8.62 2.11 1.17
C ASP A 80 9.25 1.30 2.30
N LEU A 81 8.42 0.59 3.08
CA LEU A 81 8.86 -0.31 4.14
C LEU A 81 9.73 -1.44 3.60
N ARG A 82 9.34 -2.03 2.46
CA ARG A 82 10.13 -3.08 1.80
C ARG A 82 11.48 -2.53 1.33
N ALA A 83 11.48 -1.37 0.67
CA ALA A 83 12.70 -0.72 0.19
C ALA A 83 13.62 -0.36 1.37
N ALA A 84 13.07 0.25 2.41
CA ALA A 84 13.81 0.62 3.61
C ALA A 84 14.35 -0.61 4.35
N ALA A 85 13.57 -1.70 4.43
CA ALA A 85 14.03 -2.95 5.05
C ALA A 85 15.13 -3.62 4.22
N ALA A 86 15.01 -3.59 2.88
CA ALA A 86 16.04 -4.09 1.98
C ALA A 86 17.33 -3.29 2.10
N THR A 87 17.25 -1.95 2.09
CA THR A 87 18.40 -1.06 2.30
C THR A 87 19.04 -1.30 3.67
N ALA A 88 18.24 -1.38 4.73
CA ALA A 88 18.73 -1.67 6.07
C ALA A 88 19.45 -3.03 6.12
N ALA A 89 18.91 -4.07 5.48
CA ALA A 89 19.54 -5.38 5.43
C ALA A 89 20.92 -5.32 4.75
N THR A 90 21.04 -4.63 3.61
CA THR A 90 22.32 -4.44 2.88
C THR A 90 23.31 -3.54 3.61
N VAL A 91 22.85 -2.71 4.56
CA VAL A 91 23.73 -1.87 5.41
C VAL A 91 24.23 -2.66 6.63
N LEU A 92 23.43 -3.61 7.11
CA LEU A 92 23.78 -4.44 8.27
C LEU A 92 24.73 -5.58 7.91
N ARG A 93 24.61 -6.14 6.70
CA ARG A 93 25.44 -7.23 6.20
C ARG A 93 25.82 -7.00 4.74
N ASP A 94 26.96 -7.57 4.33
CA ASP A 94 27.41 -7.53 2.94
C ASP A 94 26.66 -8.61 2.13
N LEU A 95 25.72 -8.17 1.30
CA LEU A 95 24.79 -9.03 0.57
C LEU A 95 25.02 -8.88 -0.94
N GLU A 96 25.33 -9.99 -1.62
CA GLU A 96 25.45 -10.04 -3.08
C GLU A 96 24.08 -9.92 -3.76
N SER A 97 23.05 -10.48 -3.13
CA SER A 97 21.67 -10.38 -3.61
C SER A 97 20.69 -10.36 -2.44
N LEU A 98 19.54 -9.73 -2.66
CA LEU A 98 18.43 -9.71 -1.73
C LEU A 98 17.11 -9.76 -2.50
N GLU A 99 16.44 -10.91 -2.48
CA GLU A 99 15.14 -11.09 -3.10
C GLU A 99 14.03 -10.94 -2.06
N PHE A 100 13.07 -10.05 -2.33
CA PHE A 100 11.86 -9.99 -1.53
C PHE A 100 11.02 -11.25 -1.76
N LEU A 101 10.66 -11.90 -0.67
CA LEU A 101 9.84 -13.08 -0.72
C LEU A 101 8.34 -12.73 -0.65
N PHE A 102 7.87 -12.42 0.56
CA PHE A 102 6.47 -12.15 0.85
C PHE A 102 6.30 -11.22 2.05
N SER A 103 5.07 -10.71 2.19
CA SER A 103 4.59 -9.99 3.37
C SER A 103 3.50 -10.83 4.03
N LEU A 104 3.63 -11.03 5.34
CA LEU A 104 2.69 -11.72 6.19
C LEU A 104 2.25 -10.77 7.30
N VAL A 105 0.94 -10.76 7.58
CA VAL A 105 0.37 -10.00 8.69
C VAL A 105 -0.34 -10.98 9.60
N CYS A 106 0.17 -11.12 10.83
CA CYS A 106 -0.40 -12.00 11.84
C CYS A 106 -1.09 -11.12 12.89
N PHE A 107 -2.33 -11.44 13.22
CA PHE A 107 -3.08 -10.73 14.25
C PHE A 107 -3.00 -11.50 15.56
N TRP A 108 -2.67 -10.81 16.66
CA TRP A 108 -2.78 -11.35 18.00
C TRP A 108 -3.81 -10.60 18.80
N ASP A 109 -4.78 -11.38 19.25
CA ASP A 109 -5.93 -10.97 20.06
C ASP A 109 -5.56 -10.71 21.54
N GLY A 110 -4.26 -10.70 21.86
CA GLY A 110 -3.73 -10.50 23.20
C GLY A 110 -3.86 -11.70 24.14
N ARG A 111 -4.36 -12.86 23.67
CA ARG A 111 -4.65 -13.98 24.58
C ARG A 111 -4.49 -15.37 23.92
N SER A 112 -4.38 -15.50 22.59
CA SER A 112 -4.10 -16.76 21.88
C SER A 112 -2.64 -17.15 21.98
N GLY A 113 -2.35 -18.44 22.14
CA GLY A 113 -0.98 -18.93 22.41
C GLY A 113 -0.04 -18.89 21.20
N THR A 114 -0.53 -19.14 19.99
CA THR A 114 0.30 -19.20 18.77
C THR A 114 -0.43 -18.54 17.60
N VAL A 115 0.22 -17.59 16.93
CA VAL A 115 -0.24 -16.90 15.71
C VAL A 115 0.76 -17.14 14.59
N GLY A 116 0.32 -17.34 13.35
CA GLY A 116 1.25 -17.70 12.27
C GLY A 116 0.56 -18.18 11.00
N ASP A 117 1.28 -18.11 9.88
CA ASP A 117 0.77 -18.53 8.58
C ASP A 117 1.86 -19.17 7.70
N PHE A 118 1.43 -19.80 6.60
CA PHE A 118 2.30 -20.30 5.54
C PHE A 118 2.46 -19.25 4.45
N ALA A 119 3.64 -19.21 3.84
CA ALA A 119 3.90 -18.46 2.62
C ALA A 119 4.53 -19.39 1.60
N ILE A 120 3.94 -19.45 0.40
CA ILE A 120 4.44 -20.30 -0.70
C ILE A 120 5.16 -19.40 -1.69
N GLN A 121 6.43 -19.69 -1.95
CA GLN A 121 7.23 -19.03 -2.97
C GLN A 121 8.18 -20.03 -3.62
N PRO A 122 7.78 -20.62 -4.76
CA PRO A 122 8.62 -21.59 -5.47
C PRO A 122 10.05 -21.07 -5.68
N PRO A 123 11.08 -21.90 -5.47
CA PRO A 123 11.01 -23.35 -5.22
C PRO A 123 10.82 -23.74 -3.73
N ARG A 124 10.27 -22.86 -2.87
CA ARG A 124 10.12 -23.12 -1.43
C ARG A 124 8.74 -22.82 -0.85
N ALA A 125 8.46 -23.42 0.30
CA ALA A 125 7.34 -23.05 1.16
C ALA A 125 7.84 -22.80 2.58
N PHE A 126 7.35 -21.74 3.20
CA PHE A 126 7.73 -21.32 4.55
C PHE A 126 6.53 -21.36 5.48
N ARG A 127 6.78 -21.64 6.77
CA ARG A 127 5.80 -21.56 7.86
C ARG A 127 6.41 -20.79 9.01
N PHE A 128 5.66 -19.83 9.54
CA PHE A 128 6.04 -19.10 10.74
C PHE A 128 5.02 -19.36 11.84
N GLU A 129 5.52 -19.63 13.05
CA GLU A 129 4.74 -19.63 14.28
C GLU A 129 5.33 -18.56 15.21
N LEU A 130 4.48 -17.70 15.74
CA LEU A 130 4.80 -16.66 16.72
C LEU A 130 3.96 -16.95 17.95
N GLU A 131 4.59 -17.13 19.11
CA GLU A 131 3.88 -17.25 20.39
C GLU A 131 4.12 -16.03 21.25
N PRO A 132 3.26 -15.00 21.13
CA PRO A 132 3.43 -13.74 21.84
C PRO A 132 3.01 -13.81 23.30
N SER A 133 3.70 -13.01 24.10
CA SER A 133 3.53 -12.84 25.54
C SER A 133 3.96 -11.43 25.90
N TRP A 134 3.20 -10.78 26.78
CA TRP A 134 3.58 -9.47 27.30
C TRP A 134 4.72 -9.62 28.29
N ASN A 135 5.76 -8.80 28.15
CA ASN A 135 6.78 -8.70 29.16
C ASN A 135 6.37 -7.69 30.26
N PRO A 136 6.89 -7.84 31.49
CA PRO A 136 6.56 -6.92 32.60
C PRO A 136 6.95 -5.45 32.35
N GLY A 137 7.82 -5.19 31.37
CA GLY A 137 8.27 -3.85 30.98
C GLY A 137 7.43 -3.18 29.88
N GLY A 138 6.30 -3.77 29.47
CA GLY A 138 5.41 -3.22 28.43
C GLY A 138 5.86 -3.47 26.98
N GLY A 139 6.93 -4.25 26.78
CA GLY A 139 7.31 -4.81 25.50
C GLY A 139 6.67 -6.15 25.23
N LEU A 140 6.91 -6.67 24.03
CA LEU A 140 6.32 -7.90 23.55
C LEU A 140 7.41 -8.95 23.32
N ASP A 141 7.31 -10.03 24.07
CA ASP A 141 8.14 -11.22 23.91
C ASP A 141 7.37 -12.23 23.05
N PHE A 142 7.97 -12.75 21.99
CA PHE A 142 7.36 -13.82 21.21
C PHE A 142 8.34 -14.94 20.89
N ARG A 143 7.89 -16.18 21.04
CA ARG A 143 8.62 -17.36 20.55
C ARG A 143 8.37 -17.47 19.05
N LEU A 144 9.36 -17.12 18.24
CA LEU A 144 9.32 -17.28 16.79
C LEU A 144 9.89 -18.66 16.42
N ALA A 145 9.12 -19.47 15.69
CA ALA A 145 9.60 -20.65 14.99
C ALA A 145 9.38 -20.49 13.48
N ALA A 146 10.40 -20.81 12.69
CA ALA A 146 10.35 -20.77 11.24
C ALA A 146 10.67 -22.16 10.68
N TYR A 147 9.90 -22.59 9.69
CA TYR A 147 10.08 -23.87 9.01
C TYR A 147 10.09 -23.65 7.50
N VAL A 148 10.84 -24.49 6.78
CA VAL A 148 10.97 -24.45 5.33
C VAL A 148 10.75 -25.84 4.72
N LYS A 149 10.28 -25.85 3.49
CA LYS A 149 10.25 -27.04 2.66
C LYS A 149 10.65 -26.67 1.24
N GLU A 150 11.69 -27.32 0.73
CA GLU A 150 11.96 -27.34 -0.70
C GLU A 150 10.80 -28.00 -1.43
N ILE A 151 10.32 -27.34 -2.48
CA ILE A 151 9.24 -27.80 -3.34
C ILE A 151 9.79 -27.96 -4.75
N PRO A 152 9.48 -29.08 -5.43
CA PRO A 152 9.95 -29.28 -6.81
C PRO A 152 9.45 -28.15 -7.72
N ASP A 153 10.18 -27.94 -8.82
CA ASP A 153 9.74 -27.07 -9.91
C ASP A 153 8.30 -27.42 -10.31
N TRP A 154 7.47 -26.38 -10.40
CA TRP A 154 6.05 -26.59 -10.62
C TRP A 154 5.79 -27.03 -12.06
N PRO A 155 5.09 -28.15 -12.28
CA PRO A 155 4.84 -28.65 -13.63
C PRO A 155 3.94 -27.67 -14.42
N PRO A 156 4.06 -27.64 -15.77
CA PRO A 156 3.25 -26.77 -16.61
C PRO A 156 1.75 -27.05 -16.47
N ARG A 157 0.96 -26.00 -16.67
CA ARG A 157 -0.49 -25.94 -16.40
C ARG A 157 -1.28 -27.04 -17.11
N ASN A 158 -2.35 -27.53 -16.47
CA ASN A 158 -3.33 -28.51 -16.97
C ASN A 158 -2.86 -29.96 -17.10
N LYS A 159 -1.75 -30.34 -16.47
CA LYS A 159 -1.31 -31.74 -16.41
C LYS A 159 -1.73 -32.43 -15.11
N LYS A 160 -1.88 -33.76 -15.15
CA LYS A 160 -2.08 -34.61 -13.95
C LYS A 160 -1.00 -34.34 -12.88
N GLU A 161 0.20 -34.00 -13.34
CA GLU A 161 1.35 -33.56 -12.55
C GLU A 161 1.06 -32.32 -11.70
N GLU A 162 0.35 -31.30 -12.22
CA GLU A 162 -0.01 -30.07 -11.46
C GLU A 162 -0.93 -30.38 -10.29
N LYS A 163 -1.92 -31.26 -10.50
CA LYS A 163 -2.82 -31.71 -9.44
C LYS A 163 -2.06 -32.48 -8.37
N ALA A 164 -1.12 -33.35 -8.76
CA ALA A 164 -0.29 -34.11 -7.85
C ALA A 164 0.66 -33.22 -7.06
N ALA A 165 1.34 -32.26 -7.70
CA ALA A 165 2.22 -31.28 -7.06
C ALA A 165 1.44 -30.43 -6.04
N ARG A 166 0.22 -30.00 -6.39
CA ARG A 166 -0.66 -29.27 -5.48
C ARG A 166 -1.07 -30.08 -4.26
N ILE A 167 -1.44 -31.35 -4.45
CA ILE A 167 -1.79 -32.26 -3.34
C ILE A 167 -0.57 -32.49 -2.44
N ALA A 168 0.60 -32.73 -3.02
CA ALA A 168 1.85 -32.92 -2.27
C ALA A 168 2.23 -31.68 -1.46
N LEU A 169 2.14 -30.49 -2.06
CA LEU A 169 2.38 -29.21 -1.38
C LEU A 169 1.42 -29.03 -0.18
N PHE A 170 0.11 -29.17 -0.41
CA PHE A 170 -0.89 -29.04 0.66
C PHE A 170 -0.69 -30.09 1.77
N ALA A 171 -0.29 -31.31 1.42
CA ALA A 171 0.03 -32.35 2.40
C ALA A 171 1.29 -32.01 3.21
N ALA A 172 2.31 -31.42 2.59
CA ALA A 172 3.54 -31.03 3.25
C ALA A 172 3.36 -29.85 4.22
N ILE A 173 2.56 -28.85 3.84
CA ILE A 173 2.28 -27.65 4.65
C ILE A 173 1.02 -27.79 5.51
N HIS A 174 0.48 -29.00 5.67
CA HIS A 174 -0.75 -29.21 6.44
C HIS A 174 -0.51 -28.88 7.93
N PRO A 175 -1.36 -28.08 8.59
CA PRO A 175 -1.16 -27.66 9.99
C PRO A 175 -0.94 -28.82 10.99
N GLY A 176 -1.54 -29.99 10.72
CA GLY A 176 -1.42 -31.16 11.61
C GLY A 176 -0.12 -31.96 11.49
N PHE A 177 0.65 -31.82 10.40
CA PHE A 177 1.82 -32.68 10.12
C PHE A 177 3.05 -31.92 9.63
N PHE A 178 2.98 -30.60 9.44
CA PHE A 178 4.08 -29.84 8.86
C PHE A 178 5.38 -29.93 9.69
N LYS A 179 5.28 -30.05 11.02
CA LYS A 179 6.46 -30.18 11.91
C LYS A 179 7.28 -31.43 11.64
N GLU A 180 6.66 -32.48 11.10
CA GLU A 180 7.33 -33.74 10.71
C GLU A 180 7.82 -33.72 9.25
N ARG A 181 7.34 -32.76 8.44
CA ARG A 181 7.51 -32.76 6.98
C ARG A 181 8.35 -31.59 6.45
N MET A 182 8.46 -30.53 7.23
CA MET A 182 9.24 -29.32 6.96
C MET A 182 10.48 -29.30 7.84
N GLU A 183 11.58 -28.79 7.30
CA GLU A 183 12.79 -28.51 8.07
C GLU A 183 12.54 -27.31 8.98
N LYS A 184 13.00 -27.37 10.24
CA LYS A 184 12.90 -26.28 11.19
C LYS A 184 14.15 -25.40 11.09
N LEU A 185 14.00 -24.19 10.55
CA LEU A 185 15.08 -23.21 10.41
C LEU A 185 15.51 -22.63 11.76
N CYS A 186 14.54 -22.24 12.58
CA CYS A 186 14.83 -21.67 13.89
C CYS A 186 13.66 -21.85 14.85
N GLU A 187 13.98 -21.77 16.15
CA GLU A 187 13.03 -21.48 17.21
C GLU A 187 13.73 -20.63 18.26
N ARG A 188 13.25 -19.42 18.48
CA ARG A 188 13.91 -18.46 19.37
C ARG A 188 12.92 -17.51 20.00
N LYS A 189 13.24 -17.05 21.20
CA LYS A 189 12.58 -15.91 21.83
C LYS A 189 13.07 -14.61 21.21
N VAL A 190 12.14 -13.78 20.76
CA VAL A 190 12.38 -12.44 20.20
C VAL A 190 11.62 -11.44 21.08
N SER A 191 12.28 -10.34 21.44
CA SER A 191 11.65 -9.25 22.22
C SER A 191 11.70 -7.96 21.42
N LEU A 192 10.52 -7.37 21.14
CA LEU A 192 10.37 -6.07 20.49
C LEU A 192 9.35 -5.22 21.25
N LEU A 193 9.52 -3.90 21.23
CA LEU A 193 8.47 -2.96 21.66
C LEU A 193 7.41 -2.82 20.55
N VAL A 194 6.19 -2.44 20.93
CA VAL A 194 5.16 -2.04 19.95
C VAL A 194 5.66 -0.82 19.16
N GLU A 195 5.41 -0.81 17.85
CA GLU A 195 5.94 0.13 16.85
C GLU A 195 7.46 0.10 16.66
N GLU A 196 8.15 -0.94 17.16
CA GLU A 196 9.59 -1.11 16.98
C GLU A 196 9.89 -2.11 15.85
N PRO A 197 10.39 -1.65 14.68
CA PRO A 197 10.86 -2.56 13.66
C PRO A 197 12.17 -3.24 14.07
N GLY A 198 12.30 -4.51 13.70
CA GLY A 198 13.54 -5.29 13.81
C GLY A 198 13.82 -6.12 12.56
N LEU A 199 15.10 -6.44 12.33
CA LEU A 199 15.55 -7.36 11.29
C LEU A 199 16.22 -8.58 11.91
N LEU A 200 15.69 -9.76 11.60
CA LEU A 200 16.20 -11.05 12.05
C LEU A 200 16.83 -11.81 10.88
N PHE A 201 18.11 -12.12 10.99
CA PHE A 201 18.86 -12.90 10.01
C PHE A 201 18.94 -14.35 10.48
N ILE A 202 18.41 -15.27 9.68
CA ILE A 202 18.37 -16.71 9.93
C ILE A 202 19.16 -17.41 8.83
N PRO A 203 20.36 -17.90 9.12
CA PRO A 203 21.13 -18.66 8.15
C PRO A 203 20.43 -19.95 7.73
N TYR A 204 20.54 -20.28 6.46
CA TYR A 204 19.90 -21.45 5.85
C TYR A 204 20.74 -21.93 4.67
N HIS A 205 21.43 -23.06 4.83
CA HIS A 205 22.39 -23.58 3.84
C HIS A 205 23.35 -22.48 3.34
N GLU A 206 23.36 -22.19 2.04
CA GLU A 206 24.20 -21.18 1.39
C GLU A 206 23.56 -19.79 1.33
N GLU A 207 22.40 -19.60 1.98
CA GLU A 207 21.60 -18.38 1.95
C GLU A 207 21.26 -17.90 3.37
N THR A 208 20.64 -16.73 3.46
CA THR A 208 20.11 -16.20 4.71
C THR A 208 18.68 -15.70 4.52
N LEU A 209 17.77 -16.22 5.33
CA LEU A 209 16.41 -15.73 5.44
C LEU A 209 16.41 -14.49 6.35
N VAL A 210 16.04 -13.34 5.79
CA VAL A 210 15.95 -12.07 6.52
C VAL A 210 14.49 -11.76 6.79
N LEU A 211 14.11 -11.64 8.07
CA LEU A 211 12.76 -11.29 8.48
C LEU A 211 12.72 -9.88 9.07
N PHE A 212 11.95 -8.99 8.44
CA PHE A 212 11.48 -7.76 9.05
C PHE A 212 10.30 -8.08 9.97
N LEU A 213 10.35 -7.63 11.22
CA LEU A 213 9.35 -7.86 12.26
C LEU A 213 8.88 -6.52 12.84
N MET A 214 7.57 -6.31 12.95
CA MET A 214 7.01 -5.07 13.50
C MET A 214 5.64 -5.31 14.19
N PRO A 215 5.55 -5.22 15.52
CA PRO A 215 4.28 -5.24 16.25
C PRO A 215 3.61 -3.84 16.30
N ALA A 216 2.27 -3.70 16.22
CA ALA A 216 1.52 -2.41 16.19
C ALA A 216 0.13 -2.48 16.89
N ALA A 217 -0.52 -1.39 17.34
CA ALA A 217 -1.79 -1.44 18.13
C ALA A 217 -2.97 -0.55 17.64
N ARG A 218 -4.24 -1.04 17.77
CA ARG A 218 -5.60 -0.40 17.67
C ARG A 218 -6.56 -1.13 16.68
N PRO A 219 -7.85 -1.37 17.05
CA PRO A 219 -8.84 -2.00 16.18
C PRO A 219 -9.14 -1.09 15.00
N GLN A 220 -8.70 -1.52 13.83
CA GLN A 220 -9.04 -0.83 12.61
C GLN A 220 -10.43 -1.25 12.21
N PRO A 221 -11.24 -0.33 11.70
CA PRO A 221 -12.54 -0.77 11.32
C PRO A 221 -12.48 -1.73 10.11
N VAL A 222 -13.58 -2.37 9.73
CA VAL A 222 -13.68 -3.44 8.71
C VAL A 222 -14.86 -3.25 7.77
N VAL A 223 -15.84 -2.39 8.08
CA VAL A 223 -16.80 -1.85 7.11
C VAL A 223 -16.93 -0.35 7.34
N GLN A 224 -16.58 0.51 6.38
CA GLN A 224 -16.75 1.96 6.49
C GLN A 224 -17.75 2.44 5.45
N ALA A 225 -18.74 3.20 5.91
CA ALA A 225 -19.46 4.11 5.05
C ALA A 225 -19.07 5.54 5.43
N LEU A 226 -18.79 6.42 4.48
CA LEU A 226 -18.59 7.81 4.85
C LEU A 226 -19.95 8.41 5.26
N PRO A 227 -20.04 9.14 6.38
CA PRO A 227 -21.17 10.02 6.66
C PRO A 227 -21.56 10.87 5.44
N VAL A 228 -22.86 10.98 5.16
CA VAL A 228 -23.32 11.88 4.11
C VAL A 228 -23.18 13.32 4.60
N TYR A 229 -22.42 14.14 3.89
CA TYR A 229 -22.27 15.55 4.23
C TYR A 229 -23.39 16.35 3.53
N PRO A 230 -24.35 16.98 4.25
CA PRO A 230 -25.45 17.70 3.61
C PRO A 230 -25.00 18.97 2.86
N ASP A 231 -25.50 19.16 1.63
CA ASP A 231 -25.12 20.26 0.72
C ASP A 231 -25.28 21.67 1.32
N ASP A 232 -26.27 21.86 2.18
CA ASP A 232 -26.52 23.16 2.85
C ASP A 232 -25.45 23.50 3.90
N LEU A 233 -24.83 22.50 4.53
CA LEU A 233 -23.78 22.70 5.54
C LEU A 233 -22.41 22.86 4.89
N ILE A 234 -22.22 22.21 3.74
CA ILE A 234 -21.07 22.41 2.86
C ILE A 234 -21.04 23.87 2.38
N ARG A 235 -22.17 24.38 1.85
CA ARG A 235 -22.28 25.78 1.37
C ARG A 235 -22.09 26.82 2.47
N LYS A 236 -22.40 26.49 3.72
CA LYS A 236 -22.25 27.35 4.90
C LYS A 236 -20.89 27.20 5.60
N GLY A 237 -20.01 26.31 5.11
CA GLY A 237 -18.66 26.12 5.65
C GLY A 237 -18.61 25.56 7.07
N VAL A 238 -19.63 24.81 7.49
CA VAL A 238 -19.76 24.32 8.87
C VAL A 238 -18.81 23.16 9.13
N ALA A 239 -17.60 23.45 9.61
CA ALA A 239 -16.56 22.46 9.86
C ALA A 239 -16.27 22.26 11.36
N GLY A 240 -15.65 21.13 11.69
CA GLY A 240 -15.21 20.85 13.05
C GLY A 240 -14.99 19.36 13.32
N ARG A 241 -14.46 19.04 14.51
CA ARG A 241 -14.19 17.67 14.92
C ARG A 241 -15.33 17.12 15.76
N GLY A 242 -16.11 16.23 15.16
CA GLY A 242 -17.13 15.45 15.86
C GLY A 242 -16.47 14.30 16.60
N ARG A 243 -16.76 14.16 17.89
CA ARG A 243 -16.25 13.04 18.69
C ARG A 243 -17.41 12.13 19.07
N TYR A 244 -17.29 10.88 18.68
CA TYR A 244 -18.31 9.86 18.87
C TYR A 244 -17.75 8.74 19.74
N ARG A 245 -18.46 8.42 20.83
CA ARG A 245 -18.18 7.20 21.58
C ARG A 245 -18.89 6.07 20.87
N ILE A 246 -18.11 5.18 20.28
CA ILE A 246 -18.59 4.01 19.57
C ILE A 246 -18.48 2.83 20.51
N SER A 247 -19.63 2.24 20.82
CA SER A 247 -19.69 0.93 21.47
C SER A 247 -19.89 -0.10 20.39
N ILE A 248 -18.84 -0.87 20.16
CA ILE A 248 -18.95 -2.05 19.33
C ILE A 248 -19.25 -3.24 20.22
N ASP A 249 -19.98 -4.21 19.70
CA ASP A 249 -20.08 -5.49 20.37
C ASP A 249 -18.81 -6.33 20.15
N LYS A 250 -18.85 -7.53 20.73
CA LYS A 250 -17.88 -8.60 20.51
C LYS A 250 -17.69 -9.05 19.05
N LYS A 251 -18.47 -8.52 18.11
CA LYS A 251 -18.37 -8.79 16.67
C LYS A 251 -17.89 -7.57 15.89
N GLY A 252 -17.49 -6.50 16.59
CA GLY A 252 -17.10 -5.25 15.96
C GLY A 252 -18.28 -4.45 15.40
N ALA A 253 -19.51 -4.97 15.46
CA ALA A 253 -20.66 -4.25 14.96
C ALA A 253 -20.99 -3.12 15.92
N VAL A 254 -21.23 -1.94 15.35
CA VAL A 254 -21.55 -0.76 16.14
C VAL A 254 -22.96 -0.92 16.72
N GLN A 255 -23.03 -1.10 18.04
CA GLN A 255 -24.28 -1.24 18.78
C GLN A 255 -24.81 0.11 19.26
N LYS A 256 -23.90 1.03 19.61
CA LYS A 256 -24.25 2.35 20.10
C LYS A 256 -23.25 3.37 19.60
N VAL A 257 -23.77 4.53 19.20
CA VAL A 257 -22.98 5.71 18.88
C VAL A 257 -23.54 6.86 19.69
N GLU A 258 -22.72 7.42 20.56
CA GLU A 258 -23.07 8.58 21.39
C GLU A 258 -22.23 9.79 20.96
N VAL A 259 -22.89 10.92 20.73
CA VAL A 259 -22.21 12.18 20.44
C VAL A 259 -21.60 12.71 21.73
N LYS A 260 -20.26 12.81 21.79
CA LYS A 260 -19.51 13.33 22.94
C LYS A 260 -19.09 14.78 22.74
N ALA A 261 -18.81 15.16 21.51
CA ALA A 261 -18.59 16.54 21.11
C ALA A 261 -19.30 16.76 19.76
N SER A 262 -20.25 17.69 19.77
CA SER A 262 -21.10 18.02 18.62
C SER A 262 -20.44 19.13 17.79
N VAL A 263 -20.49 18.98 16.47
CA VAL A 263 -20.11 20.05 15.53
C VAL A 263 -21.34 20.77 15.02
N HIS A 264 -22.33 20.01 14.54
CA HIS A 264 -23.62 20.52 14.09
C HIS A 264 -24.65 19.36 14.13
N PRO A 265 -25.89 19.57 14.59
CA PRO A 265 -26.87 18.49 14.79
C PRO A 265 -27.09 17.59 13.56
N PHE A 266 -27.15 18.17 12.36
CA PHE A 266 -27.29 17.41 11.11
C PHE A 266 -26.03 16.65 10.68
N LEU A 267 -24.82 17.16 11.00
CA LEU A 267 -23.57 16.41 10.75
C LEU A 267 -23.43 15.26 11.74
N ASP A 268 -23.82 15.48 12.99
CA ASP A 268 -23.82 14.43 14.00
C ASP A 268 -24.83 13.33 13.66
N ALA A 269 -26.01 13.67 13.14
CA ALA A 269 -26.98 12.70 12.67
C ALA A 269 -26.41 11.84 11.53
N ALA A 270 -25.81 12.47 10.50
CA ALA A 270 -25.19 11.74 9.40
C ALA A 270 -23.98 10.90 9.85
N ALA A 271 -23.17 11.41 10.78
CA ALA A 271 -22.06 10.72 11.40
C ALA A 271 -22.54 9.44 12.09
N VAL A 272 -23.56 9.58 12.93
CA VAL A 272 -24.15 8.48 13.68
C VAL A 272 -24.76 7.45 12.74
N GLU A 273 -25.48 7.86 11.70
CA GLU A 273 -26.07 6.93 10.73
C GLU A 273 -25.01 6.15 9.97
N ALA A 274 -23.97 6.80 9.47
CA ALA A 274 -22.90 6.11 8.78
C ALA A 274 -22.07 5.25 9.73
N VAL A 275 -21.69 5.74 10.90
CA VAL A 275 -20.92 4.94 11.88
C VAL A 275 -21.72 3.74 12.38
N ARG A 276 -23.06 3.82 12.47
CA ARG A 276 -23.90 2.66 12.79
C ARG A 276 -23.83 1.55 11.73
N THR A 277 -23.54 1.89 10.48
CA THR A 277 -23.30 0.89 9.44
C THR A 277 -21.86 0.41 9.43
N TRP A 278 -20.98 1.01 10.25
CA TRP A 278 -19.62 0.54 10.38
C TRP A 278 -19.56 -0.75 11.14
N VAL A 279 -18.54 -1.51 10.78
CA VAL A 279 -18.13 -2.68 11.52
C VAL A 279 -16.66 -2.49 11.81
N PHE A 280 -16.22 -2.80 13.02
CA PHE A 280 -14.85 -2.68 13.46
C PHE A 280 -14.13 -4.03 13.56
N GLU A 281 -12.80 -4.02 13.65
CA GLU A 281 -12.08 -5.20 14.14
C GLU A 281 -12.62 -5.54 15.55
N PRO A 282 -13.10 -6.77 15.78
CA PRO A 282 -13.70 -7.13 17.06
C PRO A 282 -12.67 -7.24 18.17
N VAL A 283 -12.86 -6.44 19.21
CA VAL A 283 -11.82 -6.27 20.22
C VAL A 283 -11.85 -7.34 21.27
N THR A 284 -10.75 -8.05 21.37
CA THR A 284 -10.52 -9.04 22.40
C THR A 284 -9.82 -8.35 23.57
N LYS A 285 -10.42 -8.45 24.78
CA LYS A 285 -9.61 -8.33 26.00
C LYS A 285 -8.73 -9.55 26.03
N ALA A 286 -8.27 -10.03 27.15
CA ALA A 286 -7.93 -11.43 27.20
C ALA A 286 -9.04 -12.19 26.32
N LEU A 287 -8.75 -13.00 25.27
CA LEU A 287 -9.42 -14.00 24.32
C LEU A 287 -10.94 -13.97 24.12
N ALA A 288 -11.68 -13.30 24.97
CA ALA A 288 -13.09 -13.06 24.84
C ALA A 288 -13.17 -11.77 24.06
N ALA A 289 -13.75 -11.86 22.87
CA ALA A 289 -14.22 -10.68 22.19
C ALA A 289 -15.21 -10.00 23.13
N VAL A 290 -14.83 -8.82 23.56
CA VAL A 290 -15.62 -8.01 24.46
C VAL A 290 -16.19 -6.88 23.65
N GLY A 291 -17.42 -6.50 23.98
CA GLY A 291 -17.87 -5.19 23.54
C GLY A 291 -16.95 -4.16 24.17
N VAL A 292 -16.32 -3.35 23.34
CA VAL A 292 -15.51 -2.24 23.82
C VAL A 292 -16.15 -0.96 23.37
N SER A 293 -15.97 0.06 24.20
CA SER A 293 -16.31 1.41 23.81
C SER A 293 -15.01 2.19 23.68
N PHE A 294 -14.78 2.76 22.51
CA PHE A 294 -13.65 3.66 22.27
C PHE A 294 -14.16 4.93 21.60
N ASP A 295 -13.35 5.96 21.67
CA ASP A 295 -13.68 7.22 21.01
C ASP A 295 -13.13 7.20 19.60
N TRP A 296 -13.99 7.59 18.67
CA TRP A 296 -13.64 7.79 17.28
C TRP A 296 -13.90 9.25 16.93
N THR A 297 -12.93 9.86 16.27
CA THR A 297 -13.03 11.26 15.84
C THR A 297 -13.26 11.27 14.34
N ILE A 298 -14.31 11.96 13.91
CA ILE A 298 -14.55 12.25 12.50
C ILE A 298 -14.30 13.74 12.32
N ASP A 299 -13.37 14.05 11.42
CA ASP A 299 -13.06 15.43 11.06
C ASP A 299 -14.01 15.86 9.93
N PHE A 300 -15.02 16.66 10.27
CA PHE A 300 -15.93 17.23 9.29
C PHE A 300 -15.28 18.45 8.68
N ASP A 301 -14.53 18.19 7.62
CA ASP A 301 -13.96 19.21 6.77
C ASP A 301 -14.59 19.06 5.37
N PRO A 302 -15.48 19.98 4.96
CA PRO A 302 -16.11 19.95 3.64
C PRO A 302 -15.08 20.00 2.50
N SER A 303 -13.84 20.37 2.83
CA SER A 303 -12.71 20.44 1.94
C SER A 303 -12.04 19.05 1.70
N ARG A 304 -12.23 18.06 2.60
CA ARG A 304 -11.52 16.76 2.58
C ARG A 304 -12.43 15.53 2.46
N TRP A 305 -13.74 15.70 2.35
CA TRP A 305 -14.72 14.62 2.46
C TRP A 305 -14.90 13.81 1.15
N PRO A 306 -14.77 12.47 1.10
CA PRO A 306 -14.86 11.73 -0.17
C PRO A 306 -16.32 11.63 -0.67
N GLY A 307 -16.53 11.77 -1.98
CA GLY A 307 -17.86 11.89 -2.60
C GLY A 307 -18.46 13.31 -2.52
N VAL A 308 -17.98 14.10 -1.56
CA VAL A 308 -18.12 15.56 -1.52
C VAL A 308 -16.73 16.17 -1.50
N ALA A 309 -15.82 15.74 -2.37
CA ALA A 309 -14.60 16.52 -2.55
C ALA A 309 -14.85 17.46 -3.73
N PRO A 310 -15.45 18.66 -3.54
CA PRO A 310 -14.68 19.76 -3.99
C PRO A 310 -13.38 19.68 -3.21
N VAL A 311 -12.29 19.50 -3.95
CA VAL A 311 -10.94 19.96 -3.61
C VAL A 311 -10.99 20.85 -2.39
N ALA A 312 -10.18 20.54 -1.40
CA ALA A 312 -10.12 21.36 -0.22
C ALA A 312 -10.01 22.84 -0.57
N ALA A 313 -11.15 23.53 -0.51
CA ALA A 313 -11.22 24.97 -0.42
C ALA A 313 -10.79 25.31 1.00
N SER A 314 -9.49 25.22 1.23
CA SER A 314 -8.79 25.95 2.27
C SER A 314 -7.49 26.43 1.59
N GLY A 315 -7.29 27.71 1.25
CA GLY A 315 -8.02 28.91 1.61
C GLY A 315 -8.62 29.66 0.43
N SER A 316 -9.49 30.59 0.83
CA SER A 316 -9.94 31.79 0.11
C SER A 316 -10.59 31.60 -1.26
N LEU A 317 -11.78 32.20 -1.39
CA LEU A 317 -12.20 32.91 -2.62
C LEU A 317 -11.21 34.06 -2.91
N GLU A 318 -9.91 33.82 -2.82
CA GLU A 318 -8.93 34.68 -3.44
C GLU A 318 -8.99 34.32 -4.91
N ALA A 319 -9.18 35.34 -5.73
CA ALA A 319 -8.87 35.21 -7.15
C ALA A 319 -7.52 34.46 -7.27
N PRO A 320 -7.41 33.48 -8.19
CA PRO A 320 -6.17 32.74 -8.36
C PRO A 320 -5.03 33.75 -8.39
N SER A 321 -4.02 33.53 -7.53
CA SER A 321 -2.91 34.48 -7.44
C SER A 321 -2.41 34.82 -8.86
N PRO A 322 -1.99 36.07 -9.14
CA PRO A 322 -1.51 36.42 -10.48
C PRO A 322 -0.42 35.47 -11.00
N GLU A 323 0.36 34.87 -10.08
CA GLU A 323 1.32 33.81 -10.40
C GLU A 323 0.65 32.51 -10.87
N LEU A 324 -0.38 32.02 -10.17
CA LEU A 324 -1.14 30.84 -10.58
C LEU A 324 -1.84 31.05 -11.93
N GLU A 325 -2.48 32.20 -12.15
CA GLU A 325 -3.10 32.52 -13.45
C GLU A 325 -2.05 32.51 -14.57
N LYS A 326 -0.89 33.14 -14.35
CA LYS A 326 0.22 33.11 -15.29
C LYS A 326 0.65 31.68 -15.59
N LEU A 327 0.83 30.85 -14.57
CA LEU A 327 1.26 29.45 -14.76
C LEU A 327 0.22 28.60 -15.50
N LEU A 328 -1.07 28.80 -15.23
CA LEU A 328 -2.16 28.14 -15.97
C LEU A 328 -2.20 28.60 -17.43
N GLY A 329 -1.93 29.88 -17.70
CA GLY A 329 -1.76 30.41 -19.05
C GLY A 329 -0.56 29.78 -19.77
N LEU A 330 0.59 29.66 -19.10
CA LEU A 330 1.76 28.95 -19.63
C LEU A 330 1.45 27.48 -19.92
N GLY A 331 0.74 26.80 -19.03
CA GLY A 331 0.29 25.42 -19.19
C GLY A 331 -0.66 25.24 -20.37
N ALA A 332 -1.63 26.14 -20.54
CA ALA A 332 -2.53 26.15 -21.69
C ALA A 332 -1.76 26.35 -23.00
N ALA A 333 -0.87 27.35 -23.06
CA ALA A 333 -0.02 27.61 -24.22
C ALA A 333 0.90 26.42 -24.56
N TYR A 334 1.42 25.72 -23.55
CA TYR A 334 2.16 24.47 -23.76
C TYR A 334 1.27 23.38 -24.37
N CYS A 335 0.05 23.21 -23.87
CA CYS A 335 -0.91 22.24 -24.38
C CYS A 335 -1.36 22.55 -25.81
N GLU A 336 -1.48 23.82 -26.18
CA GLU A 336 -1.74 24.25 -27.56
C GLU A 336 -0.58 23.87 -28.48
N ARG A 337 0.67 24.13 -28.08
CA ARG A 337 1.85 23.71 -28.86
C ARG A 337 1.91 22.19 -29.02
N LEU A 338 1.69 21.45 -27.93
CA LEU A 338 1.65 19.99 -27.97
C LEU A 338 0.51 19.48 -28.87
N SER A 339 -0.63 20.16 -28.86
CA SER A 339 -1.79 19.84 -29.70
C SER A 339 -1.60 20.27 -31.16
N ALA A 340 -0.72 21.22 -31.45
CA ALA A 340 -0.42 21.66 -32.81
C ALA A 340 0.79 20.93 -33.43
N ALA A 341 1.62 20.29 -32.61
CA ALA A 341 2.83 19.64 -33.09
C ALA A 341 2.55 18.42 -33.97
N ALA A 342 3.41 18.24 -34.97
CA ALA A 342 3.56 16.97 -35.64
C ALA A 342 4.15 15.97 -34.63
N LEU A 343 3.36 14.99 -34.21
CA LEU A 343 3.76 13.98 -33.24
C LEU A 343 4.19 12.70 -33.95
N ASP A 344 5.02 12.85 -34.98
CA ASP A 344 5.50 11.75 -35.81
C ASP A 344 6.88 11.32 -35.30
N PHE A 345 6.90 10.27 -34.48
CA PHE A 345 8.14 9.75 -33.92
C PHE A 345 8.13 8.24 -33.78
N VAL A 346 9.34 7.70 -33.69
CA VAL A 346 9.61 6.35 -33.20
C VAL A 346 10.61 6.44 -32.06
N CYS A 347 10.39 5.69 -31.00
CA CYS A 347 11.34 5.53 -29.92
C CYS A 347 11.35 4.08 -29.43
N ARG A 348 12.37 3.72 -28.67
CA ARG A 348 12.43 2.42 -28.02
C ARG A 348 11.72 2.50 -26.68
N GLU A 349 10.73 1.62 -26.49
CA GLU A 349 9.93 1.47 -25.28
C GLU A 349 10.35 0.20 -24.54
N LEU A 350 10.91 0.38 -23.34
CA LEU A 350 11.35 -0.70 -22.45
C LEU A 350 10.34 -0.87 -21.32
N ILE A 351 9.60 -1.98 -21.32
CA ILE A 351 8.52 -2.25 -20.37
C ILE A 351 8.96 -3.29 -19.36
N ARG A 352 8.82 -2.98 -18.07
CA ARG A 352 8.91 -3.94 -16.96
C ARG A 352 7.58 -3.93 -16.22
N SER A 353 6.82 -5.02 -16.31
CA SER A 353 5.52 -5.14 -15.66
C SER A 353 5.50 -6.35 -14.74
N GLN A 354 4.94 -6.19 -13.55
CA GLN A 354 4.68 -7.26 -12.61
C GLN A 354 3.21 -7.26 -12.21
N ASP A 355 2.49 -8.29 -12.65
CA ASP A 355 1.08 -8.50 -12.35
C ASP A 355 0.96 -9.55 -11.24
N TYR A 356 0.75 -9.10 -10.01
CA TYR A 356 0.58 -9.98 -8.86
C TYR A 356 -0.81 -10.60 -8.87
N ALA A 357 -0.92 -11.85 -9.29
CA ALA A 357 -2.20 -12.54 -9.26
C ALA A 357 -2.65 -12.80 -7.82
N LEU A 358 -3.96 -12.85 -7.61
CA LEU A 358 -4.57 -13.12 -6.31
C LEU A 358 -5.28 -14.47 -6.32
N ASN A 359 -5.34 -15.13 -5.16
CA ASN A 359 -6.19 -16.29 -4.95
C ASN A 359 -7.65 -15.85 -4.84
N LEU A 360 -8.33 -15.75 -5.99
CA LEU A 360 -9.73 -15.33 -6.05
C LEU A 360 -10.66 -16.47 -5.62
N PRO A 361 -11.78 -16.16 -4.93
CA PRO A 361 -12.81 -17.14 -4.61
C PRO A 361 -13.50 -17.66 -5.89
N LYS A 362 -13.88 -18.94 -5.91
CA LYS A 362 -14.53 -19.60 -7.08
C LYS A 362 -15.96 -19.13 -7.36
N ARG A 363 -16.59 -18.46 -6.41
CA ARG A 363 -17.90 -17.81 -6.51
C ARG A 363 -17.74 -16.41 -5.94
N SER A 364 -18.48 -15.44 -6.47
CA SER A 364 -18.67 -14.15 -5.81
C SER A 364 -19.00 -14.39 -4.35
N ALA A 365 -18.44 -13.59 -3.43
CA ALA A 365 -18.82 -13.69 -2.03
C ALA A 365 -20.37 -13.65 -1.97
N PRO A 366 -21.04 -14.68 -1.39
CA PRO A 366 -22.47 -14.58 -1.19
C PRO A 366 -22.73 -13.33 -0.34
N ASN A 367 -23.81 -12.60 -0.62
CA ASN A 367 -24.27 -11.49 0.23
C ASN A 367 -24.52 -11.92 1.69
N GLU A 368 -24.51 -13.23 1.97
CA GLU A 368 -24.64 -13.84 3.29
C GLU A 368 -23.31 -14.44 3.77
N MET A 369 -22.81 -13.95 4.91
CA MET A 369 -21.67 -14.54 5.61
C MET A 369 -21.97 -16.00 6.00
N ARG A 370 -21.10 -16.94 5.61
CA ARG A 370 -21.16 -18.32 6.12
C ARG A 370 -20.51 -18.39 7.49
N TYR A 371 -21.21 -18.98 8.46
CA TYR A 371 -20.71 -19.22 9.81
C TYR A 371 -20.36 -20.70 9.98
N THR A 372 -19.14 -21.00 10.42
CA THR A 372 -18.73 -22.35 10.80
C THR A 372 -18.93 -22.50 12.31
N GLN A 373 -19.79 -23.42 12.74
CA GLN A 373 -20.00 -23.66 14.16
C GLN A 373 -18.86 -24.53 14.72
N LYS A 374 -18.12 -24.01 15.70
CA LYS A 374 -17.11 -24.77 16.45
C LYS A 374 -17.51 -24.78 17.92
N LYS A 375 -17.49 -25.97 18.53
CA LYS A 375 -17.76 -26.15 19.95
C LYS A 375 -16.44 -25.97 20.72
N THR A 376 -16.41 -25.07 21.69
CA THR A 376 -15.24 -24.86 22.56
C THR A 376 -15.23 -25.87 23.69
N ASP A 377 -14.09 -25.96 24.38
CA ASP A 377 -13.88 -26.83 25.53
C ASP A 377 -14.80 -26.48 26.73
N SER A 378 -15.36 -25.27 26.76
CA SER A 378 -16.41 -24.84 27.70
C SER A 378 -17.83 -25.28 27.31
N GLY A 379 -18.00 -25.94 26.15
CA GLY A 379 -19.29 -26.41 25.64
C GLY A 379 -20.08 -25.40 24.80
N GLU A 380 -19.62 -24.14 24.68
CA GLU A 380 -20.24 -23.10 23.86
C GLU A 380 -20.06 -23.38 22.35
N ILE A 381 -21.11 -23.16 21.57
CA ILE A 381 -21.08 -23.26 20.11
C ILE A 381 -20.89 -21.85 19.54
N ILE A 382 -19.72 -21.56 18.99
CA ILE A 382 -19.42 -20.26 18.38
C ILE A 382 -19.54 -20.37 16.85
N GLY A 383 -20.33 -19.48 16.24
CA GLY A 383 -20.37 -19.30 14.79
C GLY A 383 -19.22 -18.41 14.33
N ILE A 384 -18.21 -19.00 13.69
CA ILE A 384 -17.07 -18.28 13.12
C ILE A 384 -17.44 -17.88 11.70
N ALA A 385 -17.62 -16.58 11.44
CA ALA A 385 -17.75 -16.09 10.08
C ALA A 385 -16.51 -16.54 9.28
N THR A 386 -16.71 -17.18 8.12
CA THR A 386 -15.60 -17.46 7.22
C THR A 386 -14.91 -16.16 6.90
N ARG A 387 -13.62 -16.06 7.27
CA ARG A 387 -12.77 -14.94 6.89
C ARG A 387 -12.95 -14.67 5.39
N PRO A 388 -13.02 -13.39 4.94
CA PRO A 388 -12.80 -13.09 3.54
C PRO A 388 -11.56 -13.84 3.08
N ALA A 389 -11.58 -14.42 1.88
CA ALA A 389 -10.41 -15.10 1.35
C ALA A 389 -9.23 -14.12 1.50
N ALA A 390 -8.16 -14.56 2.18
CA ALA A 390 -6.98 -13.73 2.28
C ALA A 390 -6.61 -13.28 0.85
N LEU A 391 -6.26 -12.00 0.66
CA LEU A 391 -5.70 -11.48 -0.60
C LEU A 391 -4.31 -12.07 -0.87
N SER A 392 -4.09 -13.34 -0.53
CA SER A 392 -2.89 -14.09 -0.79
C SER A 392 -2.60 -14.03 -2.27
N ARG A 393 -1.34 -13.75 -2.58
CA ARG A 393 -0.86 -13.84 -3.95
C ARG A 393 -0.96 -15.29 -4.41
N ASP A 394 -1.31 -15.44 -5.67
CA ASP A 394 -1.14 -16.67 -6.43
C ASP A 394 0.19 -16.51 -7.18
N PRO A 395 1.32 -16.99 -6.59
CA PRO A 395 2.63 -16.82 -7.22
C PRO A 395 2.70 -17.52 -8.59
N PHE A 396 1.88 -18.57 -8.81
CA PHE A 396 1.87 -19.34 -10.06
C PHE A 396 1.16 -18.62 -11.21
N LYS A 397 0.22 -17.72 -10.90
CA LYS A 397 -0.43 -16.87 -11.89
C LYS A 397 0.17 -15.47 -11.96
N THR A 398 1.09 -15.13 -11.05
CA THR A 398 1.79 -13.85 -11.07
C THR A 398 2.67 -13.78 -12.31
N LYS A 399 2.46 -12.77 -13.14
CA LYS A 399 3.21 -12.59 -14.40
C LYS A 399 4.30 -11.55 -14.21
N LYS A 400 5.51 -11.87 -14.68
CA LYS A 400 6.63 -10.92 -14.79
C LYS A 400 6.97 -10.77 -16.27
N LEU A 401 6.82 -9.57 -16.79
CA LEU A 401 6.96 -9.26 -18.21
C LEU A 401 8.06 -8.21 -18.41
N ARG A 402 8.99 -8.49 -19.31
CA ARG A 402 10.09 -7.62 -19.70
C ARG A 402 10.12 -7.57 -21.22
N LEU A 403 9.80 -6.40 -21.77
CA LEU A 403 9.67 -6.19 -23.21
C LEU A 403 10.56 -5.02 -23.65
N SER A 404 10.98 -5.09 -24.90
CA SER A 404 11.53 -3.97 -25.66
C SER A 404 10.75 -3.88 -26.96
N SER A 405 10.23 -2.70 -27.31
CA SER A 405 9.46 -2.48 -28.54
C SER A 405 9.89 -1.18 -29.23
N ASP A 406 9.79 -1.15 -30.56
CA ASP A 406 9.73 0.11 -31.29
C ASP A 406 8.31 0.68 -31.12
N TYR A 407 8.20 1.76 -30.36
CA TYR A 407 6.96 2.51 -30.19
C TYR A 407 6.91 3.65 -31.20
N GLN A 408 5.91 3.61 -32.07
CA GLN A 408 5.64 4.62 -33.07
C GLN A 408 4.33 5.34 -32.76
N LEU A 409 4.36 6.66 -32.82
CA LEU A 409 3.18 7.50 -32.82
C LEU A 409 3.18 8.32 -34.10
N ILE A 410 2.05 8.33 -34.80
CA ILE A 410 1.83 9.12 -36.00
C ILE A 410 0.54 9.91 -35.83
N ARG A 411 0.54 11.17 -36.26
CA ARG A 411 -0.65 12.03 -36.19
C ARG A 411 -1.10 12.45 -37.58
N LYS A 412 -2.21 11.86 -38.06
CA LYS A 412 -2.79 12.16 -39.38
C LYS A 412 -4.16 12.82 -39.23
N GLN A 413 -4.32 14.02 -39.80
CA GLN A 413 -5.60 14.74 -39.85
C GLN A 413 -6.31 14.84 -38.47
N GLY A 414 -5.53 15.04 -37.40
CA GLY A 414 -6.04 15.10 -36.02
C GLY A 414 -6.26 13.74 -35.33
N ARG A 415 -6.14 12.62 -36.04
CA ARG A 415 -6.19 11.27 -35.49
C ARG A 415 -4.80 10.80 -35.05
N ILE A 416 -4.71 10.24 -33.85
CA ILE A 416 -3.49 9.62 -33.32
C ILE A 416 -3.53 8.14 -33.66
N GLU A 417 -2.49 7.66 -34.33
CA GLU A 417 -2.22 6.25 -34.59
C GLU A 417 -0.99 5.85 -33.77
N GLU A 418 -1.17 4.89 -32.86
CA GLU A 418 -0.09 4.29 -32.09
C GLU A 418 0.18 2.88 -32.61
N ARG A 419 1.45 2.51 -32.72
CA ARG A 419 1.88 1.17 -33.11
C ARG A 419 3.09 0.75 -32.30
N ARG A 420 3.07 -0.45 -31.73
CA ARG A 420 4.23 -1.05 -31.07
C ARG A 420 4.68 -2.28 -31.83
N ARG A 421 5.97 -2.33 -32.17
CA ARG A 421 6.59 -3.48 -32.81
C ARG A 421 7.58 -4.11 -31.85
N LEU A 422 7.28 -5.32 -31.38
CA LEU A 422 8.08 -6.00 -30.38
C LEU A 422 9.48 -6.33 -30.92
N LEU A 423 10.52 -5.96 -30.18
CA LEU A 423 11.92 -6.26 -30.47
C LEU A 423 12.38 -7.49 -29.69
N GLU A 424 12.11 -7.49 -28.38
CA GLU A 424 12.54 -8.52 -27.43
C GLU A 424 11.47 -8.73 -26.36
N SER A 425 11.32 -9.98 -25.88
CA SER A 425 10.38 -10.35 -24.83
C SER A 425 10.92 -11.54 -24.05
N ASN A 426 10.67 -11.56 -22.73
CA ASN A 426 10.86 -12.75 -21.91
C ASN A 426 9.68 -13.74 -22.00
N ASP A 427 8.58 -13.36 -22.64
CA ASP A 427 7.46 -14.24 -22.95
C ASP A 427 7.75 -15.03 -24.23
N LYS A 428 7.87 -16.35 -24.08
CA LYS A 428 8.18 -17.30 -25.18
C LYS A 428 7.08 -17.35 -26.25
N THR A 429 5.87 -16.91 -25.93
CA THR A 429 4.75 -16.89 -26.88
C THR A 429 4.70 -15.62 -27.71
N ALA A 430 5.47 -14.59 -27.35
CA ALA A 430 5.50 -13.31 -28.04
C ALA A 430 6.54 -13.33 -29.17
N HIS A 431 6.09 -13.09 -30.40
CA HIS A 431 6.95 -13.12 -31.59
C HIS A 431 7.52 -11.74 -31.91
N LYS A 432 8.82 -11.69 -32.24
CA LYS A 432 9.47 -10.47 -32.71
C LYS A 432 8.73 -9.91 -33.93
N GLY A 433 8.48 -8.60 -33.92
CA GLY A 433 7.76 -7.90 -34.98
C GLY A 433 6.24 -7.87 -34.82
N ALA A 434 5.66 -8.68 -33.92
CA ALA A 434 4.25 -8.61 -33.56
C ALA A 434 3.98 -7.49 -32.54
N PRO A 435 2.72 -7.13 -32.28
CA PRO A 435 2.37 -6.28 -31.14
C PRO A 435 2.80 -6.92 -29.81
N PRO A 436 3.19 -6.11 -28.80
CA PRO A 436 3.53 -6.64 -27.49
C PRO A 436 2.30 -7.30 -26.83
N PRO A 437 2.50 -8.32 -25.98
CA PRO A 437 1.41 -8.84 -25.15
C PRO A 437 0.83 -7.72 -24.30
N ASP A 438 -0.48 -7.75 -24.05
CA ASP A 438 -1.20 -6.72 -23.30
C ASP A 438 -1.07 -5.28 -23.88
N GLU A 439 -0.81 -5.11 -25.19
CA GLU A 439 -0.59 -3.80 -25.84
C GLU A 439 -1.58 -2.70 -25.42
N LYS A 440 -2.87 -3.05 -25.32
CA LYS A 440 -3.95 -2.13 -24.91
C LYS A 440 -3.67 -1.47 -23.56
N ARG A 441 -3.09 -2.20 -22.60
CA ARG A 441 -2.74 -1.69 -21.26
C ARG A 441 -1.69 -0.60 -21.31
N TYR A 442 -0.77 -0.66 -22.25
CA TYR A 442 0.28 0.35 -22.42
C TYR A 442 -0.23 1.54 -23.22
N ALA A 443 -1.01 1.28 -24.27
CA ALA A 443 -1.69 2.31 -25.05
C ALA A 443 -2.62 3.19 -24.18
N ALA A 444 -3.37 2.59 -23.24
CA ALA A 444 -4.31 3.30 -22.37
C ALA A 444 -3.67 4.37 -21.46
N LEU A 445 -2.38 4.26 -21.16
CA LEU A 445 -1.69 5.20 -20.26
C LEU A 445 -1.54 6.60 -20.90
N ARG A 446 -1.31 6.66 -22.22
CA ARG A 446 -1.21 7.89 -23.01
C ARG A 446 -0.33 8.97 -22.34
N PRO A 447 0.91 8.65 -21.93
CA PRO A 447 1.71 9.53 -21.07
C PRO A 447 2.03 10.90 -21.69
N LEU A 448 2.14 10.98 -23.02
CA LEU A 448 2.36 12.24 -23.73
C LEU A 448 1.19 13.22 -23.57
N PHE A 449 -0.05 12.74 -23.42
CA PHE A 449 -1.26 13.55 -23.45
C PHE A 449 -1.80 13.92 -22.07
N VAL A 450 -1.18 13.44 -20.98
CA VAL A 450 -1.59 13.78 -19.61
C VAL A 450 -1.62 15.30 -19.33
N PRO A 451 -0.65 16.11 -19.81
CA PRO A 451 -0.73 17.57 -19.66
C PRO A 451 -1.99 18.15 -20.31
N ILE A 452 -2.37 17.67 -21.49
CA ILE A 452 -3.57 18.13 -22.21
C ILE A 452 -4.84 17.81 -21.41
N ASP A 453 -4.93 16.61 -20.83
CA ASP A 453 -6.10 16.18 -20.04
C ASP A 453 -6.37 17.03 -18.78
N ILE A 454 -5.42 17.89 -18.39
CA ILE A 454 -5.49 18.71 -17.18
C ILE A 454 -5.38 20.21 -17.48
N LEU A 455 -4.36 20.63 -18.23
CA LEU A 455 -3.96 22.04 -18.39
C LEU A 455 -4.47 22.70 -19.68
N ALA A 456 -5.05 21.96 -20.62
CA ALA A 456 -5.64 22.58 -21.81
C ALA A 456 -6.79 23.51 -21.40
N GLY A 457 -6.97 24.63 -22.10
CA GLY A 457 -7.89 25.71 -21.67
C GLY A 457 -9.32 25.23 -21.43
N GLU A 458 -9.82 24.33 -22.28
CA GLU A 458 -11.14 23.71 -22.15
C GLU A 458 -11.23 22.68 -21.01
N LYS A 459 -10.08 22.16 -20.54
CA LYS A 459 -10.01 21.20 -19.43
C LYS A 459 -9.88 21.88 -18.07
N GLN A 460 -9.24 23.05 -18.00
CA GLN A 460 -9.03 23.77 -16.75
C GLN A 460 -10.35 24.03 -15.99
N GLY A 461 -11.45 24.25 -16.71
CA GLY A 461 -12.78 24.41 -16.12
C GLY A 461 -13.28 23.22 -15.29
N PHE A 462 -12.74 22.02 -15.49
CA PHE A 462 -13.09 20.81 -14.75
C PHE A 462 -12.30 20.60 -13.46
N TYR A 463 -11.26 21.40 -13.19
CA TYR A 463 -10.39 21.24 -12.02
C TYR A 463 -10.42 22.48 -11.13
N ARG A 464 -10.09 22.31 -9.85
CA ARG A 464 -9.56 23.42 -9.04
C ARG A 464 -8.05 23.26 -8.94
N PHE A 465 -7.36 24.36 -9.12
CA PHE A 465 -5.90 24.41 -9.11
C PHE A 465 -5.38 25.11 -7.88
N ARG A 466 -4.21 24.66 -7.41
CA ARG A 466 -3.48 25.28 -6.31
C ARG A 466 -1.99 25.25 -6.61
N LEU A 467 -1.32 26.39 -6.44
CA LEU A 467 0.15 26.42 -6.42
C LEU A 467 0.60 25.89 -5.05
N ILE A 468 1.28 24.73 -5.04
CA ILE A 468 1.69 24.06 -3.80
C ILE A 468 3.17 24.31 -3.44
N GLY A 469 3.94 24.91 -4.35
CA GLY A 469 5.30 25.34 -4.06
C GLY A 469 6.21 25.30 -5.28
N ARG A 470 7.52 25.28 -5.02
CA ARG A 470 8.56 25.11 -6.03
C ARG A 470 9.46 23.96 -5.66
N GLU A 471 9.79 23.14 -6.64
CA GLU A 471 10.64 21.97 -6.47
C GLU A 471 11.65 21.88 -7.62
N LYS A 472 12.80 21.28 -7.33
CA LYS A 472 13.80 21.02 -8.36
C LYS A 472 13.43 19.76 -9.13
N ALA A 473 13.19 19.87 -10.43
CA ALA A 473 12.91 18.76 -11.33
C ALA A 473 13.81 18.90 -12.57
N LEU A 474 14.47 17.80 -12.98
CA LEU A 474 15.43 17.77 -14.10
C LEU A 474 16.49 18.89 -14.05
N GLY A 475 17.00 19.18 -12.86
CA GLY A 475 18.01 20.22 -12.66
C GLY A 475 17.46 21.66 -12.63
N ARG A 476 16.19 21.88 -12.95
CA ARG A 476 15.54 23.20 -13.03
C ARG A 476 14.64 23.44 -11.83
N MET A 477 14.44 24.71 -11.47
CA MET A 477 13.45 25.08 -10.46
C MET A 477 12.08 25.21 -11.13
N THR A 478 11.13 24.42 -10.68
CA THR A 478 9.80 24.32 -11.30
C THR A 478 8.72 24.68 -10.30
N ALA A 479 7.66 25.31 -10.77
CA ALA A 479 6.45 25.54 -9.99
C ALA A 479 5.63 24.25 -9.98
N VAL A 480 5.11 23.88 -8.80
CA VAL A 480 4.31 22.68 -8.63
C VAL A 480 2.86 23.08 -8.44
N ILE A 481 2.02 22.65 -9.37
CA ILE A 481 0.57 22.90 -9.35
C ILE A 481 -0.13 21.60 -9.02
N GLU A 482 -1.02 21.66 -8.04
CA GLU A 482 -1.98 20.62 -7.77
C GLU A 482 -3.28 20.91 -8.54
N ALA A 483 -3.83 19.89 -9.19
CA ALA A 483 -5.12 19.93 -9.85
C ALA A 483 -6.01 18.85 -9.26
N VAL A 484 -7.21 19.20 -8.81
CA VAL A 484 -8.18 18.22 -8.31
C VAL A 484 -9.51 18.45 -9.03
N ALA A 485 -10.07 17.36 -9.56
CA ALA A 485 -11.30 17.41 -10.34
C ALA A 485 -12.46 17.99 -9.51
N LYS A 486 -13.30 18.81 -10.14
CA LYS A 486 -14.56 19.25 -9.55
C LYS A 486 -15.52 18.06 -9.45
N PRO A 487 -16.37 17.99 -8.41
CA PRO A 487 -17.41 16.96 -8.32
C PRO A 487 -18.23 16.86 -9.61
N GLY A 488 -18.44 15.64 -10.10
CA GLY A 488 -19.22 15.37 -11.32
C GLY A 488 -18.51 15.72 -12.64
N ALA A 489 -17.26 16.17 -12.63
CA ALA A 489 -16.51 16.42 -13.86
C ALA A 489 -16.28 15.10 -14.64
N PRO A 490 -16.54 15.08 -15.96
CA PRO A 490 -16.36 13.90 -16.80
C PRO A 490 -14.89 13.71 -17.19
N VAL A 491 -14.01 13.51 -16.19
CA VAL A 491 -12.56 13.40 -16.37
C VAL A 491 -12.01 12.09 -15.80
N ARG A 492 -10.94 11.57 -16.42
CA ARG A 492 -10.29 10.31 -15.99
C ARG A 492 -9.29 10.52 -14.85
N ILE A 493 -8.76 11.74 -14.71
CA ILE A 493 -7.75 12.10 -13.70
C ILE A 493 -8.49 12.82 -12.58
N THR A 494 -8.46 12.24 -11.38
CA THR A 494 -9.17 12.80 -10.23
C THR A 494 -8.32 13.81 -9.47
N THR A 495 -7.02 13.53 -9.36
CA THR A 495 -6.02 14.41 -8.75
C THR A 495 -4.73 14.36 -9.56
N ALA A 496 -4.02 15.47 -9.65
CA ALA A 496 -2.69 15.53 -10.23
C ALA A 496 -1.78 16.54 -9.53
N ARG A 497 -0.48 16.27 -9.55
CA ARG A 497 0.59 17.23 -9.32
C ARG A 497 1.39 17.41 -10.60
N ILE A 498 1.70 18.65 -10.95
CA ILE A 498 2.30 19.00 -12.23
C ILE A 498 3.45 19.98 -11.99
N TRP A 499 4.62 19.66 -12.54
CA TRP A 499 5.81 20.51 -12.44
C TRP A 499 5.95 21.28 -13.75
N ILE A 500 5.78 22.60 -13.67
CA ILE A 500 5.88 23.51 -14.80
C ILE A 500 7.13 24.37 -14.62
N ASP A 501 7.98 24.39 -15.64
CA ASP A 501 9.09 25.31 -15.73
C ASP A 501 8.56 26.72 -16.06
N PRO A 502 8.68 27.72 -15.16
CA PRO A 502 8.12 29.05 -15.37
C PRO A 502 8.83 29.86 -16.47
N GLU A 503 10.05 29.46 -16.87
CA GLU A 503 10.83 30.13 -17.91
C GLU A 503 10.49 29.58 -19.29
N THR A 504 10.39 28.25 -19.41
CA THR A 504 10.19 27.58 -20.70
C THR A 504 8.75 27.14 -20.95
N SER A 505 7.85 27.25 -19.95
CA SER A 505 6.49 26.69 -19.91
C SER A 505 6.40 25.16 -20.06
N GLN A 506 7.53 24.45 -20.01
CA GLN A 506 7.56 23.00 -20.19
C GLN A 506 7.00 22.28 -18.98
N VAL A 507 6.18 21.26 -19.23
CA VAL A 507 5.70 20.33 -18.20
C VAL A 507 6.69 19.18 -18.08
N VAL A 508 7.53 19.19 -17.05
CA VAL A 508 8.66 18.25 -16.91
C VAL A 508 8.33 16.99 -16.10
N ARG A 509 7.24 17.03 -15.32
CA ARG A 509 6.76 15.89 -14.53
C ARG A 509 5.27 16.00 -14.28
N CYS A 510 4.60 14.85 -14.29
CA CYS A 510 3.21 14.69 -13.87
C CYS A 510 3.09 13.52 -12.90
N GLU A 511 2.31 13.70 -11.85
CA GLU A 511 1.86 12.62 -10.96
C GLU A 511 0.35 12.66 -10.91
N THR A 512 -0.34 11.54 -11.15
CA THR A 512 -1.79 11.51 -11.26
C THR A 512 -2.38 10.33 -10.49
N GLN A 513 -3.62 10.50 -10.03
CA GLN A 513 -4.43 9.41 -9.48
C GLN A 513 -5.64 9.14 -10.37
N GLY A 514 -5.94 7.85 -10.53
CA GLY A 514 -7.00 7.35 -11.39
C GLY A 514 -6.65 5.95 -11.91
N LEU A 515 -7.67 5.20 -12.32
CA LEU A 515 -7.49 3.88 -12.90
C LEU A 515 -7.59 3.95 -14.43
N PRO A 516 -6.63 3.36 -15.17
CA PRO A 516 -6.85 3.08 -16.57
C PRO A 516 -8.00 2.07 -16.72
N ILE A 517 -8.79 2.21 -17.78
CA ILE A 517 -9.94 1.33 -18.05
C ILE A 517 -9.55 0.31 -19.11
N GLU A 518 -9.16 0.78 -20.29
CA GLU A 518 -8.89 -0.10 -21.44
C GLU A 518 -7.70 -1.03 -21.17
N GLY A 519 -7.93 -2.33 -21.29
CA GLY A 519 -6.96 -3.38 -20.99
C GLY A 519 -6.85 -3.74 -19.50
N TYR A 520 -7.53 -3.02 -18.61
CA TYR A 520 -7.53 -3.23 -17.16
C TYR A 520 -8.90 -3.65 -16.61
N GLU A 521 -9.84 -4.01 -17.49
CA GLU A 521 -11.23 -4.36 -17.16
C GLU A 521 -11.31 -5.48 -16.11
N PHE A 522 -10.41 -6.46 -16.21
CA PHE A 522 -10.32 -7.58 -15.26
C PHE A 522 -10.09 -7.13 -13.81
N LEU A 523 -9.47 -5.96 -13.58
CA LEU A 523 -9.28 -5.45 -12.23
C LEU A 523 -10.61 -5.09 -11.58
N PHE A 524 -11.57 -4.59 -12.35
CA PHE A 524 -12.90 -4.24 -11.84
C PHE A 524 -13.70 -5.50 -11.51
N ASP A 525 -13.58 -6.54 -12.34
CA ASP A 525 -14.19 -7.85 -12.07
C ASP A 525 -13.59 -8.49 -10.81
N GLU A 526 -12.26 -8.48 -10.69
CA GLU A 526 -11.55 -8.95 -9.49
C GLU A 526 -11.96 -8.16 -8.25
N ALA A 527 -11.93 -6.83 -8.34
CA ALA A 527 -12.30 -5.91 -7.29
C ALA A 527 -13.73 -6.13 -6.80
N ALA A 528 -14.67 -6.37 -7.72
CA ALA A 528 -16.05 -6.73 -7.40
C ALA A 528 -16.15 -8.10 -6.69
N LEU A 529 -15.35 -9.09 -7.08
CA LEU A 529 -15.32 -10.41 -6.44
C LEU A 529 -14.79 -10.38 -5.00
N VAL A 530 -13.83 -9.49 -4.70
CA VAL A 530 -13.22 -9.37 -3.37
C VAL A 530 -13.76 -8.20 -2.53
N GLY A 531 -14.59 -7.33 -3.12
CA GLY A 531 -15.20 -6.18 -2.44
C GLY A 531 -14.21 -5.06 -2.09
N VAL A 532 -13.26 -4.74 -2.97
CA VAL A 532 -12.27 -3.67 -2.75
C VAL A 532 -12.32 -2.61 -3.85
N ASN A 533 -11.93 -1.37 -3.54
CA ASN A 533 -11.80 -0.32 -4.55
C ASN A 533 -10.31 -0.12 -4.90
N PRO A 534 -9.89 -0.46 -6.13
CA PRO A 534 -8.50 -0.28 -6.53
C PRO A 534 -8.10 1.18 -6.57
N VAL A 535 -6.84 1.45 -6.25
CA VAL A 535 -6.24 2.79 -6.33
C VAL A 535 -5.11 2.74 -7.34
N GLY A 536 -5.20 3.57 -8.37
CA GLY A 536 -4.15 3.73 -9.38
C GLY A 536 -3.37 5.02 -9.17
N SER A 537 -2.05 4.92 -9.21
CA SER A 537 -1.14 6.07 -9.29
C SER A 537 -0.23 5.95 -10.51
N LEU A 538 -0.05 7.07 -11.22
CA LEU A 538 0.75 7.16 -12.43
C LEU A 538 1.71 8.34 -12.31
N ALA A 539 3.01 8.09 -12.42
CA ALA A 539 4.06 9.11 -12.42
C ALA A 539 4.79 9.12 -13.77
N ILE A 540 4.95 10.30 -14.36
CA ILE A 540 5.56 10.49 -15.68
C ILE A 540 6.65 11.55 -15.58
N SER A 541 7.81 11.26 -16.13
CA SER A 541 8.93 12.21 -16.30
C SER A 541 9.12 12.51 -17.78
N TYR A 542 9.45 13.76 -18.13
CA TYR A 542 9.63 14.20 -19.51
C TYR A 542 11.01 14.84 -19.69
N GLU A 543 11.88 14.25 -20.51
CA GLU A 543 13.28 14.71 -20.64
C GLU A 543 13.70 15.03 -22.08
N ALA A 544 13.28 14.22 -23.05
CA ALA A 544 13.66 14.44 -24.44
C ALA A 544 12.91 15.66 -24.97
N GLU A 545 13.62 16.66 -25.49
CA GLU A 545 13.03 17.91 -25.97
C GLU A 545 13.11 18.00 -27.51
N LYS A 546 12.01 18.45 -28.12
CA LYS A 546 11.96 18.81 -29.53
C LYS A 546 10.99 19.97 -29.75
N ASN A 547 11.48 21.07 -30.33
CA ASN A 547 10.69 22.25 -30.71
C ASN A 547 9.85 22.83 -29.56
N GLY A 548 10.41 22.88 -28.35
CA GLY A 548 9.78 23.37 -27.13
C GLY A 548 8.83 22.40 -26.44
N ILE A 549 8.71 21.16 -26.94
CA ILE A 549 7.89 20.08 -26.37
C ILE A 549 8.79 19.03 -25.75
N VAL A 550 8.45 18.58 -24.55
CA VAL A 550 9.15 17.51 -23.85
C VAL A 550 8.38 16.20 -23.96
N PHE A 551 9.10 15.12 -24.22
CA PHE A 551 8.59 13.77 -24.46
C PHE A 551 8.87 12.88 -23.24
N PRO A 552 7.98 11.90 -22.95
CA PRO A 552 8.15 11.01 -21.81
C PRO A 552 9.52 10.33 -21.82
N SER A 553 10.22 10.29 -20.70
CA SER A 553 11.41 9.45 -20.51
C SER A 553 11.09 8.21 -19.68
N ARG A 554 10.13 8.34 -18.75
CA ARG A 554 9.71 7.26 -17.86
C ARG A 554 8.26 7.42 -17.45
N THR A 555 7.53 6.31 -17.42
CA THR A 555 6.17 6.19 -16.90
C THR A 555 6.11 5.05 -15.89
N LYS A 556 5.71 5.35 -14.66
CA LYS A 556 5.50 4.35 -13.61
C LYS A 556 4.03 4.29 -13.23
N LEU A 557 3.39 3.14 -13.41
CA LEU A 557 2.04 2.84 -12.98
C LEU A 557 2.09 1.89 -11.79
N LEU A 558 1.37 2.24 -10.73
CA LEU A 558 1.14 1.38 -9.59
C LEU A 558 -0.37 1.26 -9.37
N ILE A 559 -0.90 0.03 -9.40
CA ILE A 559 -2.28 -0.25 -9.01
C ILE A 559 -2.27 -1.12 -7.77
N GLU A 560 -2.97 -0.65 -6.75
CA GLU A 560 -2.98 -1.25 -5.44
C GLU A 560 -4.40 -1.55 -5.00
N TYR A 561 -4.57 -2.71 -4.36
CA TYR A 561 -5.79 -3.08 -3.70
C TYR A 561 -5.64 -2.79 -2.21
N PRO A 562 -6.58 -2.06 -1.60
CA PRO A 562 -6.56 -1.85 -0.16
C PRO A 562 -6.73 -3.23 0.53
N VAL A 563 -5.82 -3.58 1.46
CA VAL A 563 -5.83 -4.92 2.10
C VAL A 563 -6.85 -5.06 3.21
N ASN A 564 -7.31 -3.93 3.72
CA ASN A 564 -8.58 -3.81 4.38
C ASN A 564 -9.32 -2.64 3.73
N ILE A 565 -10.62 -2.59 3.91
CA ILE A 565 -11.50 -1.61 3.28
C ILE A 565 -11.32 -0.15 3.76
N TRP A 566 -10.31 0.16 4.58
CA TRP A 566 -9.93 1.52 5.03
C TRP A 566 -8.68 2.04 4.32
N GLY A 567 -8.12 1.25 3.40
CA GLY A 567 -6.86 1.60 2.73
C GLY A 567 -5.64 1.57 3.64
N VAL A 568 -5.75 1.00 4.85
CA VAL A 568 -4.62 0.82 5.77
C VAL A 568 -3.89 -0.45 5.35
N GLY A 569 -2.72 -0.24 4.77
CA GLY A 569 -2.02 -1.24 3.99
C GLY A 569 -2.62 -1.35 2.59
N LYS A 570 -1.74 -1.51 1.62
CA LYS A 570 -2.09 -1.65 0.21
C LYS A 570 -1.30 -2.81 -0.36
N ARG A 571 -1.98 -3.75 -1.02
CA ARG A 571 -1.32 -4.81 -1.79
C ARG A 571 -1.18 -4.38 -3.22
N THR A 572 0.05 -4.29 -3.70
CA THR A 572 0.31 -4.09 -5.12
C THR A 572 -0.28 -5.23 -5.94
N ARG A 573 -1.15 -4.85 -6.88
CA ARG A 573 -1.76 -5.73 -7.89
C ARG A 573 -1.03 -5.62 -9.22
N ILE A 574 -0.62 -4.42 -9.60
CA ILE A 574 0.15 -4.12 -10.82
C ILE A 574 1.26 -3.12 -10.49
N ASP A 575 2.48 -3.41 -10.93
CA ASP A 575 3.63 -2.50 -10.91
C ASP A 575 4.26 -2.50 -12.30
N THR A 576 4.14 -1.38 -13.01
CA THR A 576 4.65 -1.21 -14.37
C THR A 576 5.60 -0.02 -14.43
N ASP A 577 6.81 -0.24 -14.92
CA ASP A 577 7.82 0.78 -15.22
C ASP A 577 8.16 0.73 -16.71
N ILE A 578 7.84 1.81 -17.43
CA ILE A 578 8.13 1.97 -18.85
C ILE A 578 9.19 3.06 -19.01
N ARG A 579 10.25 2.76 -19.75
CA ARG A 579 11.26 3.75 -20.15
C ARG A 579 11.24 3.97 -21.65
N TYR A 580 11.42 5.22 -22.04
CA TYR A 580 11.46 5.63 -23.43
C TYR A 580 12.83 6.24 -23.71
N ASP A 581 13.51 5.75 -24.74
CA ASP A 581 14.79 6.28 -25.19
C ASP A 581 14.93 6.21 -26.72
N GLN A 582 16.02 6.76 -27.26
CA GLN A 582 16.32 6.71 -28.70
C GLN A 582 15.23 7.33 -29.59
N TYR A 583 14.63 8.45 -29.16
CA TYR A 583 13.66 9.20 -29.95
C TYR A 583 14.21 9.61 -31.32
N ARG A 584 13.44 9.32 -32.37
CA ARG A 584 13.67 9.74 -33.75
C ARG A 584 12.39 10.36 -34.30
N PHE A 585 12.48 11.61 -34.71
CA PHE A 585 11.36 12.38 -35.26
C PHE A 585 11.41 12.36 -36.79
N PHE A 586 10.24 12.32 -37.42
CA PHE A 586 10.09 12.36 -38.88
C PHE A 586 8.82 13.13 -39.26
N THR A 587 8.54 13.27 -40.55
CA THR A 587 7.32 13.88 -41.08
C THR A 587 6.68 12.92 -42.07
N VAL A 588 5.37 12.65 -41.94
CA VAL A 588 4.63 11.83 -42.91
C VAL A 588 3.97 12.72 -43.97
N GLU A 589 4.42 12.64 -45.23
CA GLU A 589 3.72 13.25 -46.36
C GLU A 589 2.51 12.37 -46.75
N THR A 590 1.28 12.85 -46.56
CA THR A 590 0.08 12.15 -47.03
C THR A 590 -0.08 12.27 -48.54
N GLU A 591 -0.23 11.14 -49.26
CA GLU A 591 -0.53 11.12 -50.70
C GLU A 591 -1.81 11.92 -51.03
N LYS A 592 -1.73 12.73 -52.09
CA LYS A 592 -2.85 13.52 -52.63
C LYS A 592 -4.01 12.61 -53.00
N ALA A 593 -5.19 12.88 -52.45
CA ALA A 593 -6.43 12.25 -52.88
C ALA A 593 -6.64 12.48 -54.39
N ILE A 594 -6.61 11.40 -55.18
CA ILE A 594 -6.99 11.44 -56.59
C ILE A 594 -8.51 11.61 -56.62
N ILE A 595 -8.97 12.84 -56.82
CA ILE A 595 -10.36 13.12 -57.19
C ILE A 595 -10.53 12.61 -58.63
N ARG A 596 -11.12 11.43 -58.80
CA ARG A 596 -11.65 11.02 -60.10
C ARG A 596 -13.00 11.71 -60.29
N THR A 597 -13.02 12.73 -61.14
CA THR A 597 -14.26 13.35 -61.64
C THR A 597 -15.03 12.32 -62.49
N PRO A 598 -16.35 12.15 -62.31
CA PRO A 598 -17.14 11.26 -63.14
C PRO A 598 -17.35 11.87 -64.53
N SER A 599 -17.19 11.05 -65.58
CA SER A 599 -17.63 11.32 -66.96
C SER A 599 -18.99 10.71 -67.20
#